data_AF-A0A2J8JPZ8-F1
#
_entry.id   AF-A0A2J8JPZ8-F1
#
_cell.length_a   1.000
_cell.length_b   1.000
_cell.length_c   1.000
_cell.angle_alpha   90.00
_cell.angle_beta   90.00
_cell.angle_gamma   90.00
#
_symmetry.space_group_name_H-M   'P 1'
#
loop_
_entity.id
_entity.type
_entity.pdbx_description
1 polymer ?
#
loop_
_entity_poly.entity_id
_entity_poly.type
_entity_poly.pdbx_seq_one_letter_code
_entity_poly.pdbx_strand_id
1 'polypeptide(L)'
;APAASQPSGCGKHNSPERKVYMDYNATTPLEPEVIQAMTEAMWEAWGNPSSPYSAGRKAKDIINAARESLAKMIGGKPQDIIFTSGGTESNNLVIHSVVKHFHANQTSKGHTGGHHSPVKGAKPHFITSSVEHDSIRLPLEHLVEEQVAGE
;
A
#
# COMPACT_ATOMS: atom_id res chain seq x y z
N ALA A 1 57.01 44.54 -10.64
CA ALA A 1 57.12 43.60 -11.78
C ALA A 1 58.12 42.51 -11.39
N PRO A 2 57.95 41.23 -11.80
CA PRO A 2 57.14 40.77 -12.92
C PRO A 2 55.86 40.05 -12.51
N ALA A 3 54.88 40.15 -13.42
CA ALA A 3 53.62 39.43 -13.41
C ALA A 3 53.86 37.96 -13.79
N ALA A 4 53.33 37.04 -13.00
CA ALA A 4 53.17 35.65 -13.41
C ALA A 4 51.79 35.53 -14.09
N SER A 5 51.82 35.28 -15.40
CA SER A 5 50.67 35.04 -16.25
C SER A 5 49.85 33.86 -15.73
N GLN A 6 48.58 34.08 -15.40
CA GLN A 6 47.64 32.98 -15.21
C GLN A 6 47.43 32.27 -16.55
N PRO A 7 47.50 30.92 -16.61
CA PRO A 7 47.09 30.21 -17.81
C PRO A 7 45.57 30.35 -17.96
N SER A 8 45.17 30.99 -19.06
CA SER A 8 43.80 31.07 -19.55
C SER A 8 43.33 29.67 -19.99
N GLY A 9 42.93 28.85 -19.02
CA GLY A 9 42.20 27.60 -19.25
C GLY A 9 40.72 27.86 -19.07
N CYS A 10 40.00 28.07 -20.18
CA CYS A 10 38.53 28.03 -20.21
C CYS A 10 38.08 26.58 -19.96
N GLY A 11 38.15 26.14 -18.71
CA GLY A 11 37.53 24.91 -18.26
C GLY A 11 36.02 25.13 -18.31
N LYS A 12 35.35 24.54 -19.29
CA LYS A 12 33.89 24.47 -19.31
C LYS A 12 33.45 23.83 -17.99
N HIS A 13 32.95 24.64 -17.06
CA HIS A 13 32.16 24.12 -15.94
C HIS A 13 30.91 23.49 -16.54
N ASN A 14 30.95 22.20 -16.86
CA ASN A 14 29.73 21.43 -17.07
C ASN A 14 28.98 21.46 -15.74
N SER A 15 27.98 22.33 -15.66
CA SER A 15 26.98 22.27 -14.60
C SER A 15 26.41 20.84 -14.63
N PRO A 16 26.21 20.17 -13.49
CA PRO A 16 25.60 18.84 -13.50
C PRO A 16 24.28 18.93 -14.26
N GLU A 17 24.10 18.07 -15.28
CA GLU A 17 22.87 18.03 -16.07
C GLU A 17 21.67 17.92 -15.12
N ARG A 18 20.86 18.98 -15.06
CA ARG A 18 19.68 19.02 -14.21
C ARG A 18 18.67 18.04 -14.79
N LYS A 19 18.57 16.85 -14.17
CA LYS A 19 17.56 15.86 -14.52
C LYS A 19 16.17 16.43 -14.23
N VAL A 20 15.25 16.29 -15.19
CA VAL A 20 13.83 16.58 -15.01
C VAL A 20 13.11 15.26 -14.78
N TYR A 21 12.46 15.12 -13.62
CA TYR A 21 11.68 13.93 -13.29
C TYR A 21 10.22 14.16 -13.67
N MET A 22 9.68 13.34 -14.57
CA MET A 22 8.29 13.44 -15.04
C MET A 22 7.57 12.09 -14.97
N ASP A 23 7.93 11.25 -13.99
CA ASP A 23 7.39 9.89 -13.82
C ASP A 23 6.76 9.68 -12.43
N TYR A 24 5.97 10.65 -11.98
CA TYR A 24 5.31 10.64 -10.66
C TYR A 24 4.32 9.48 -10.47
N ASN A 25 3.92 8.81 -11.56
CA ASN A 25 3.08 7.62 -11.49
C ASN A 25 3.86 6.38 -11.03
N ALA A 26 5.18 6.31 -11.27
CA ALA A 26 6.02 5.22 -10.79
C ALA A 26 6.32 5.36 -9.30
N THR A 27 6.71 6.57 -8.87
CA THR A 27 6.90 6.90 -7.44
C THR A 27 6.99 8.42 -7.25
N THR A 28 6.95 8.87 -6.00
CA THR A 28 7.07 10.28 -5.62
C THR A 28 8.25 10.48 -4.68
N PRO A 29 9.04 11.56 -4.80
CA PRO A 29 9.96 11.94 -3.74
C PRO A 29 9.19 12.21 -2.45
N LEU A 30 9.80 11.93 -1.30
CA LEU A 30 9.19 12.27 -0.02
C LEU A 30 9.26 13.78 0.21
N GLU A 31 8.17 14.35 0.70
CA GLU A 31 8.16 15.72 1.21
C GLU A 31 9.09 15.84 2.44
N PRO A 32 9.76 16.98 2.66
CA PRO A 32 10.68 17.17 3.78
C PRO A 32 10.07 16.85 5.15
N GLU A 33 8.80 17.19 5.34
CA GLU A 33 8.06 16.92 6.58
C GLU A 33 7.85 15.42 6.81
N VAL A 34 7.72 14.63 5.74
CA VAL A 34 7.63 13.17 5.84
C VAL A 34 8.97 12.59 6.29
N ILE A 35 10.08 13.08 5.72
CA ILE A 35 11.43 12.65 6.12
C ILE A 35 11.67 12.98 7.60
N GLN A 36 11.29 14.18 8.03
CA GLN A 36 11.38 14.61 9.42
C GLN A 36 10.55 13.70 10.34
N ALA A 37 9.25 13.50 10.05
CA ALA A 37 8.38 12.68 10.89
C ALA A 37 8.88 11.23 11.01
N MET A 38 9.37 10.65 9.91
CA MET A 38 9.96 9.31 9.93
C MET A 38 11.24 9.25 10.78
N THR A 39 12.12 10.25 10.65
CA THR A 39 13.38 10.33 11.42
C THR A 39 13.10 10.49 12.91
N GLU A 40 12.15 11.37 13.26
CA GLU A 40 11.70 11.56 14.64
C GLU A 40 11.13 10.27 15.22
N ALA A 41 10.22 9.59 14.50
CA ALA A 41 9.65 8.33 14.97
C ALA A 41 10.72 7.26 15.23
N MET A 42 11.74 7.15 14.37
CA MET A 42 12.84 6.21 14.54
C MET A 42 13.68 6.49 15.79
N TRP A 43 13.92 7.76 16.12
CA TRP A 43 14.73 8.15 17.28
C TRP A 43 13.92 8.15 18.58
N GLU A 44 12.69 8.65 18.53
CA GLU A 44 11.90 9.02 19.71
C GLU A 44 10.83 7.98 20.06
N ALA A 45 10.38 7.15 19.12
CA ALA A 45 9.26 6.23 19.28
C ALA A 45 9.58 4.80 18.82
N TRP A 46 10.81 4.36 19.07
CA TRP A 46 11.33 3.03 18.71
C TRP A 46 10.70 1.86 19.48
N GLY A 47 9.94 2.13 20.56
CA GLY A 47 9.38 1.10 21.43
C GLY A 47 8.34 0.22 20.73
N ASN A 48 8.23 -1.04 21.16
CA ASN A 48 7.20 -1.95 20.64
C ASN A 48 5.79 -1.44 21.02
N PRO A 49 4.90 -1.11 20.07
CA PRO A 49 3.58 -0.53 20.34
C PRO A 49 2.62 -1.47 21.09
N SER A 50 2.92 -2.77 21.14
CA SER A 50 2.18 -3.74 21.95
C SER A 50 2.58 -3.73 23.43
N SER A 51 3.66 -3.03 23.79
CA SER A 51 4.12 -2.95 25.16
C SER A 51 3.33 -1.93 25.98
N PRO A 52 2.99 -2.24 27.25
CA PRO A 52 2.15 -1.35 28.06
C PRO A 52 2.91 -0.17 28.66
N TYR A 53 4.25 -0.17 28.67
CA TYR A 53 5.09 0.90 29.24
C TYR A 53 5.22 2.12 28.32
N SER A 54 5.79 3.21 28.85
CA SER A 54 5.80 4.55 28.21
C SER A 54 6.32 4.54 26.77
N ALA A 55 7.44 3.87 26.49
CA ALA A 55 8.00 3.80 25.14
C ALA A 55 7.05 3.11 24.13
N GLY A 56 6.37 2.04 24.54
CA GLY A 56 5.37 1.36 23.70
C GLY A 56 4.13 2.23 23.47
N ARG A 57 3.63 2.91 24.51
CA ARG A 57 2.51 3.84 24.40
C ARG A 57 2.81 4.98 23.42
N LYS A 58 4.00 5.58 23.48
CA LYS A 58 4.42 6.64 22.56
C LYS A 58 4.36 6.20 21.09
N ALA A 59 4.88 5.01 20.78
CA ALA A 59 4.79 4.46 19.42
C ALA A 59 3.33 4.19 19.00
N LYS A 60 2.51 3.65 19.91
CA LYS A 60 1.08 3.39 19.67
C LYS A 60 0.29 4.67 19.39
N ASP A 61 0.60 5.76 20.10
CA ASP A 61 -0.06 7.05 19.91
C ASP A 61 0.25 7.64 18.52
N ILE A 62 1.50 7.53 18.05
CA ILE A 62 1.87 7.93 16.69
C ILE A 62 1.11 7.11 15.63
N ILE A 63 1.00 5.79 15.82
CA ILE A 63 0.24 4.92 14.91
C ILE A 63 -1.24 5.33 14.88
N ASN A 64 -1.83 5.68 16.03
CA ASN A 64 -3.23 6.13 16.10
C ASN A 64 -3.43 7.47 15.40
N ALA A 65 -2.53 8.44 15.60
CA ALA A 65 -2.58 9.73 14.92
C ALA A 65 -2.44 9.59 13.39
N ALA A 66 -1.55 8.69 12.92
CA ALA A 66 -1.44 8.36 11.51
C ALA A 66 -2.76 7.75 10.98
N ARG A 67 -3.38 6.85 11.74
CA ARG A 67 -4.65 6.22 11.39
C ARG A 67 -5.79 7.23 11.25
N GLU A 68 -5.87 8.19 12.17
CA GLU A 68 -6.82 9.30 12.10
C GLU A 68 -6.59 10.18 10.87
N SER A 69 -5.32 10.44 10.55
CA SER A 69 -4.93 11.23 9.37
C SER A 69 -5.37 10.56 8.06
N LEU A 70 -5.12 9.25 7.92
CA LEU A 70 -5.59 8.48 6.76
C LEU A 70 -7.12 8.46 6.67
N ALA A 71 -7.81 8.19 7.78
CA ALA A 71 -9.28 8.18 7.83
C ALA A 71 -9.86 9.53 7.39
N LYS A 72 -9.30 10.65 7.89
CA LYS A 72 -9.70 12.00 7.50
C LYS A 72 -9.48 12.26 6.01
N MET A 73 -8.35 11.82 5.46
CA MET A 73 -8.01 12.00 4.04
C MET A 73 -9.04 11.35 3.11
N ILE A 74 -9.57 10.18 3.48
CA ILE A 74 -10.55 9.44 2.65
C ILE A 74 -12.01 9.59 3.11
N GLY A 75 -12.29 10.39 4.16
CA GLY A 75 -13.63 10.56 4.72
C GLY A 75 -14.18 9.34 5.49
N GLY A 76 -13.31 8.45 5.97
CA GLY A 76 -13.67 7.24 6.73
C GLY A 76 -13.55 7.41 8.24
N LYS A 77 -13.64 6.30 8.99
CA LYS A 77 -13.39 6.27 10.45
C LYS A 77 -12.05 5.60 10.75
N PRO A 78 -11.34 6.00 11.82
CA PRO A 78 -10.05 5.41 12.16
C PRO A 78 -10.09 3.88 12.30
N GLN A 79 -11.15 3.32 12.88
CA GLN A 79 -11.30 1.86 13.03
C GLN A 79 -11.43 1.08 11.72
N ASP A 80 -11.72 1.76 10.60
CA ASP A 80 -11.88 1.14 9.29
C ASP A 80 -10.54 1.05 8.53
N ILE A 81 -9.48 1.70 9.05
CA ILE A 81 -8.15 1.71 8.42
C ILE A 81 -7.37 0.49 8.89
N ILE A 82 -6.74 -0.22 7.95
CA ILE A 82 -5.75 -1.29 8.21
C ILE A 82 -4.45 -0.89 7.52
N PHE A 83 -3.35 -0.84 8.28
CA PHE A 83 -2.02 -0.63 7.70
C PHE A 83 -1.50 -1.92 7.09
N THR A 84 -0.99 -1.83 5.87
CA THR A 84 -0.32 -2.90 5.11
C THR A 84 1.05 -2.40 4.65
N SER A 85 1.86 -3.28 4.05
CA SER A 85 3.16 -2.91 3.47
C SER A 85 3.05 -2.07 2.19
N GLY A 86 1.90 -2.05 1.52
CA GLY A 86 1.69 -1.28 0.30
C GLY A 86 0.47 -1.73 -0.51
N GLY A 87 0.29 -1.13 -1.69
CA GLY A 87 -0.88 -1.38 -2.54
C GLY A 87 -1.02 -2.84 -3.01
N THR A 88 0.08 -3.52 -3.30
CA THR A 88 0.04 -4.94 -3.70
C THR A 88 -0.55 -5.83 -2.60
N GLU A 89 -0.11 -5.66 -1.35
CA GLU A 89 -0.66 -6.42 -0.22
C GLU A 89 -2.12 -6.07 0.02
N SER A 90 -2.49 -4.78 -0.01
CA SER A 90 -3.88 -4.35 0.19
C SER A 90 -4.83 -4.94 -0.84
N ASN A 91 -4.43 -4.96 -2.12
CA ASN A 91 -5.20 -5.56 -3.20
C ASN A 91 -5.39 -7.07 -3.00
N ASN A 92 -4.30 -7.78 -2.68
CA ASN A 92 -4.35 -9.22 -2.42
C ASN A 92 -5.22 -9.54 -1.20
N LEU A 93 -5.09 -8.76 -0.12
CA LEU A 93 -5.89 -8.91 1.09
C LEU A 93 -7.39 -8.85 0.78
N VAL A 94 -7.83 -7.86 0.00
CA VAL A 94 -9.25 -7.71 -0.38
C VAL A 94 -9.71 -8.89 -1.22
N ILE A 95 -8.95 -9.27 -2.26
CA ILE A 95 -9.28 -10.39 -3.14
C ILE A 95 -9.45 -11.69 -2.33
N HIS A 96 -8.46 -12.06 -1.52
CA HIS A 96 -8.52 -13.26 -0.70
C HIS A 96 -9.65 -13.22 0.34
N SER A 97 -9.89 -12.05 0.95
CA SER A 97 -10.97 -11.88 1.93
C SER A 97 -12.35 -12.10 1.30
N VAL A 98 -12.59 -11.53 0.11
CA VAL A 98 -13.87 -11.68 -0.61
C VAL A 98 -14.11 -13.13 -1.00
N VAL A 99 -13.10 -13.82 -1.54
CA VAL A 99 -13.19 -15.26 -1.88
C VAL A 99 -13.54 -16.09 -0.64
N LYS A 100 -12.80 -15.88 0.45
CA LYS A 100 -13.04 -16.60 1.70
C LYS A 100 -14.44 -16.34 2.25
N HIS A 101 -14.91 -15.10 2.18
CA HIS A 101 -16.23 -14.71 2.66
C HIS A 101 -17.35 -15.32 1.80
N PHE A 102 -17.20 -15.34 0.47
CA PHE A 102 -18.13 -15.98 -0.44
C PHE A 102 -18.31 -17.46 -0.10
N HIS A 103 -17.21 -18.21 0.04
CA HIS A 103 -17.24 -19.63 0.37
C HIS A 103 -17.85 -19.91 1.76
N ALA A 104 -17.54 -19.09 2.77
CA ALA A 104 -18.13 -19.21 4.11
C ALA A 104 -19.65 -18.97 4.15
N ASN A 105 -20.16 -18.06 3.31
CA ASN A 105 -21.59 -17.80 3.22
C ASN A 105 -22.35 -18.90 2.47
N GLN A 106 -21.69 -19.61 1.55
CA GLN A 106 -22.30 -20.75 0.86
C GLN A 106 -22.46 -21.97 1.76
N THR A 107 -21.49 -22.26 2.62
CA THR A 107 -21.58 -23.38 3.57
C THR A 107 -22.66 -23.14 4.62
N SER A 108 -22.94 -21.88 4.97
CA SER A 108 -23.90 -21.50 6.02
C SER A 108 -25.37 -21.50 5.57
N LYS A 109 -25.68 -21.39 4.26
CA LYS A 109 -27.06 -21.28 3.72
C LYS A 109 -27.73 -22.62 3.38
N GLY A 110 -27.26 -23.74 3.95
CA GLY A 110 -27.75 -25.08 3.64
C GLY A 110 -29.15 -25.47 4.14
N HIS A 111 -30.04 -24.58 4.62
CA HIS A 111 -31.29 -25.05 5.25
C HIS A 111 -32.55 -24.14 5.31
N THR A 112 -32.83 -23.22 4.38
CA THR A 112 -34.21 -22.65 4.29
C THR A 112 -34.68 -22.42 2.86
N GLY A 113 -35.94 -22.81 2.62
CA GLY A 113 -36.52 -23.08 1.31
C GLY A 113 -36.73 -21.86 0.40
N GLY A 114 -36.30 -22.04 -0.84
CA GLY A 114 -36.52 -21.18 -1.99
C GLY A 114 -35.87 -21.84 -3.21
N HIS A 115 -36.50 -21.80 -4.37
CA HIS A 115 -36.22 -22.60 -5.58
C HIS A 115 -34.86 -22.36 -6.31
N HIS A 116 -33.79 -22.01 -5.59
CA HIS A 116 -32.42 -22.08 -6.10
C HIS A 116 -31.53 -22.79 -5.06
N SER A 117 -31.32 -24.09 -5.26
CA SER A 117 -30.33 -24.85 -4.49
C SER A 117 -28.97 -24.15 -4.55
N PRO A 118 -28.25 -24.02 -3.42
CA PRO A 118 -26.84 -23.66 -3.46
C PRO A 118 -26.13 -24.65 -4.38
N VAL A 119 -25.56 -24.15 -5.49
CA VAL A 119 -24.79 -25.02 -6.39
C VAL A 119 -23.53 -25.41 -5.63
N LYS A 120 -23.47 -26.68 -5.21
CA LYS A 120 -22.29 -27.25 -4.55
C LYS A 120 -21.06 -26.99 -5.45
N GLY A 121 -20.12 -26.19 -4.95
CA GLY A 121 -18.93 -25.80 -5.73
C GLY A 121 -19.10 -24.54 -6.58
N ALA A 122 -20.12 -23.71 -6.34
CA ALA A 122 -20.18 -22.38 -6.97
C ALA A 122 -18.94 -21.56 -6.59
N LYS A 123 -18.38 -20.91 -7.61
CA LYS A 123 -17.17 -20.09 -7.49
C LYS A 123 -17.54 -18.62 -7.61
N PRO A 124 -16.82 -17.71 -6.94
CA PRO A 124 -16.98 -16.28 -7.18
C PRO A 124 -16.58 -15.96 -8.63
N HIS A 125 -17.33 -15.06 -9.27
CA HIS A 125 -17.03 -14.49 -10.58
C HIS A 125 -16.55 -13.05 -10.37
N PHE A 126 -15.40 -12.72 -10.97
CA PHE A 126 -14.76 -11.41 -10.86
C PHE A 126 -14.95 -10.62 -12.15
N ILE A 127 -15.31 -9.34 -12.03
CA ILE A 127 -15.40 -8.43 -13.17
C ILE A 127 -14.24 -7.43 -13.03
N THR A 128 -13.39 -7.37 -14.05
CA THR A 128 -12.14 -6.60 -14.08
C THR A 128 -11.99 -5.85 -15.42
N SER A 129 -11.08 -4.88 -15.49
CA SER A 129 -10.75 -4.18 -16.74
C SER A 129 -9.55 -4.81 -17.48
N SER A 130 -9.30 -4.37 -18.71
CA SER A 130 -8.12 -4.78 -19.49
C SER A 130 -6.83 -4.04 -19.11
N VAL A 131 -6.90 -3.09 -18.18
CA VAL A 131 -5.80 -2.19 -17.80
C VAL A 131 -5.43 -2.31 -16.32
N GLU A 132 -5.77 -3.44 -15.69
CA GLU A 132 -5.42 -3.67 -14.30
C GLU A 132 -3.91 -3.78 -14.08
N HIS A 133 -3.47 -3.30 -12.92
CA HIS A 133 -2.11 -3.54 -12.44
C HIS A 133 -1.91 -5.03 -12.10
N ASP A 134 -0.68 -5.53 -12.23
CA ASP A 134 -0.33 -6.93 -11.94
C ASP A 134 -0.70 -7.37 -10.52
N SER A 135 -0.78 -6.43 -9.56
CA SER A 135 -1.26 -6.72 -8.20
C SER A 135 -2.73 -7.15 -8.12
N ILE A 136 -3.51 -6.98 -9.18
CA ILE A 136 -4.91 -7.42 -9.29
C ILE A 136 -4.98 -8.62 -10.25
N ARG A 137 -4.36 -8.48 -11.42
CA ARG A 137 -4.40 -9.51 -12.47
C ARG A 137 -3.81 -10.85 -12.01
N LEU A 138 -2.58 -10.85 -11.48
CA LEU A 138 -1.89 -12.10 -11.10
C LEU A 138 -2.62 -12.88 -9.99
N PRO A 139 -3.13 -12.24 -8.91
CA PRO A 139 -3.91 -12.95 -7.91
C PRO A 139 -5.21 -13.56 -8.45
N LEU A 140 -5.89 -12.88 -9.39
CA LEU A 140 -7.11 -13.42 -10.00
C LEU A 140 -6.81 -14.62 -10.91
N GLU A 141 -5.78 -14.51 -11.75
CA GLU A 141 -5.30 -15.64 -12.57
C GLU A 141 -4.94 -16.85 -11.71
N HIS A 142 -4.20 -16.63 -10.62
CA HIS A 142 -3.85 -17.67 -9.67
C HIS A 142 -5.08 -18.35 -9.05
N LEU A 143 -6.12 -17.58 -8.70
CA LEU A 143 -7.36 -18.14 -8.14
C LEU A 143 -8.16 -18.97 -9.16
N VAL A 144 -8.09 -18.63 -10.44
CA VAL A 144 -8.69 -19.42 -11.53
C VAL A 144 -7.90 -20.72 -11.73
N GLU A 145 -6.58 -20.66 -11.76
CA GLU A 145 -5.68 -21.82 -11.85
C GLU A 145 -5.90 -22.83 -10.72
N GLU A 146 -6.00 -22.33 -9.49
CA GLU A 146 -6.29 -23.13 -8.28
C GLU A 146 -7.76 -23.61 -8.21
N GLN A 147 -8.58 -23.29 -9.22
CA GLN A 147 -10.00 -23.64 -9.31
C GLN A 147 -10.86 -23.08 -8.16
N VAL A 148 -10.40 -22.03 -7.48
CA VAL A 148 -11.09 -21.38 -6.35
C VAL A 148 -12.04 -20.27 -6.81
N ALA A 149 -11.81 -19.71 -8.00
CA ALA A 149 -12.65 -18.74 -8.70
C ALA A 149 -13.09 -19.25 -10.08
N GLY A 150 -14.17 -18.68 -10.62
CA GLY A 150 -14.57 -18.86 -12.02
C GLY A 150 -13.89 -17.84 -12.93
N GLU A 151 -13.77 -18.17 -14.22
CA GLU A 151 -13.49 -17.19 -15.27
C GLU A 151 -14.62 -16.17 -15.41
#